data_AF-A0AA96GDT1-F1
#
_entry.id   AF-A0AA96GDT1-F1
#
_cell.length_a   1.000
_cell.length_b   1.000
_cell.length_c   1.000
_cell.angle_alpha   90.00
_cell.angle_beta   90.00
_cell.angle_gamma   90.00
#
_symmetry.space_group_name_H-M   'P 1'
#
loop_
_entity.id
_entity.type
_entity.pdbx_description
1 polymer ?
#
loop_
_entity_poly.entity_id
_entity_poly.type
_entity_poly.pdbx_seq_one_letter_code
_entity_poly.pdbx_strand_id
1 'polypeptide(L)'
;MKETSFNNTKFQKKADFNGVKFEAEVSFDETDFMSEVSIGAQFKLRALFRGKKDALLFANSVMVDFKNAIFYRPDIIRFSQADLSRCKLFETNVRGIDFAEVEWAESVTGSPTLKWIWNQLCQRELSSSVLFKPGTDFSRSNGNDCRTRFGNFLWKTLSRKGIYEPTDKKPEELENAYRQIRQSYEDHRNYPEAGIFYFGEMTNKRKRLSSIRQYLSLIGLYGVLSGYGQKPIQASIWLIVFLLGFNGLLIGAGMNNIPSGKPVSIFGFCTVLWAYTFNVVTFKSPLYFTPDSKWSEFLTIFARILVPIQATLFVLAVGPLKDDF
;
A
#
# COMPACT_ATOMS: atom_id res chain seq x y z
N MET A 1 -25.30 -33.08 -14.55
CA MET A 1 -24.76 -32.60 -13.26
C MET A 1 -25.82 -31.74 -12.61
N LYS A 2 -26.01 -31.83 -11.28
CA LYS A 2 -26.87 -30.87 -10.58
C LYS A 2 -26.04 -29.60 -10.38
N GLU A 3 -26.56 -28.47 -10.82
CA GLU A 3 -25.98 -27.14 -10.65
C GLU A 3 -27.07 -26.24 -10.07
N THR A 4 -26.72 -25.43 -9.09
CA THR A 4 -27.59 -24.38 -8.56
C THR A 4 -27.16 -23.07 -9.19
N SER A 5 -27.87 -22.66 -10.24
CA SER A 5 -27.58 -21.44 -10.98
C SER A 5 -28.45 -20.28 -10.50
N PHE A 6 -27.82 -19.16 -10.18
CA PHE A 6 -28.45 -17.86 -9.94
C PHE A 6 -28.11 -16.88 -11.07
N ASN A 7 -27.89 -17.40 -12.27
CA ASN A 7 -27.44 -16.59 -13.40
C ASN A 7 -28.49 -15.55 -13.80
N ASN A 8 -28.05 -14.35 -14.16
CA ASN A 8 -28.92 -13.25 -14.58
C ASN A 8 -29.98 -12.84 -13.53
N THR A 9 -29.78 -13.18 -12.26
CA THR A 9 -30.69 -12.80 -11.18
C THR A 9 -30.34 -11.42 -10.61
N LYS A 10 -31.35 -10.72 -10.11
CA LYS A 10 -31.18 -9.39 -9.53
C LYS A 10 -31.75 -9.36 -8.11
N PHE A 11 -30.87 -9.22 -7.13
CA PHE A 11 -31.22 -9.08 -5.72
C PHE A 11 -31.38 -7.60 -5.39
N GLN A 12 -32.63 -7.14 -5.31
CA GLN A 12 -32.95 -5.74 -5.00
C GLN A 12 -32.81 -5.40 -3.51
N LYS A 13 -33.04 -6.40 -2.64
CA LYS A 13 -32.95 -6.28 -1.19
C LYS A 13 -31.77 -7.09 -0.67
N LYS A 14 -31.57 -7.07 0.65
CA LYS A 14 -30.58 -7.86 1.36
C LYS A 14 -30.69 -9.34 0.97
N ALA A 15 -29.57 -9.94 0.59
CA ALA A 15 -29.45 -11.36 0.27
C ALA A 15 -28.61 -12.05 1.35
N ASP A 16 -29.18 -13.06 2.00
CA ASP A 16 -28.52 -13.80 3.07
C ASP A 16 -28.41 -15.28 2.70
N PHE A 17 -27.17 -15.75 2.58
CA PHE A 17 -26.81 -17.14 2.31
C PHE A 17 -26.06 -17.79 3.49
N ASN A 18 -26.15 -17.21 4.69
CA ASN A 18 -25.50 -17.74 5.88
C ASN A 18 -26.06 -19.13 6.25
N GLY A 19 -25.16 -20.09 6.51
CA GLY A 19 -25.53 -21.45 6.90
C GLY A 19 -26.00 -22.34 5.75
N VAL A 20 -26.04 -21.83 4.51
CA VAL A 20 -26.38 -22.62 3.33
C VAL A 20 -25.26 -23.60 2.98
N LYS A 21 -25.62 -24.83 2.61
CA LYS A 21 -24.68 -25.86 2.15
C LYS A 21 -24.94 -26.17 0.69
N PHE A 22 -24.02 -25.78 -0.18
CA PHE A 22 -24.06 -26.11 -1.59
C PHE A 22 -23.28 -27.40 -1.84
N GLU A 23 -24.01 -28.48 -2.13
CA GLU A 23 -23.42 -29.78 -2.47
C GLU A 23 -23.10 -29.91 -3.97
N ALA A 24 -23.77 -29.10 -4.79
CA ALA A 24 -23.62 -28.99 -6.22
C ALA A 24 -22.73 -27.79 -6.61
N GLU A 25 -22.39 -27.70 -7.89
CA GLU A 25 -21.77 -26.49 -8.44
C GLU A 25 -22.75 -25.30 -8.33
N VAL A 26 -22.20 -24.11 -8.09
CA VAL A 26 -22.97 -22.87 -7.96
C VAL A 26 -22.44 -21.83 -8.92
N SER A 27 -23.35 -21.16 -9.63
CA SER A 27 -23.00 -20.08 -10.54
C SER A 27 -23.80 -18.82 -10.21
N PHE A 28 -23.08 -17.72 -10.00
CA PHE A 28 -23.60 -16.36 -9.89
C PHE A 28 -23.07 -15.55 -11.08
N ASP A 29 -23.39 -16.03 -12.29
CA ASP A 29 -22.98 -15.38 -13.53
C ASP A 29 -23.95 -14.26 -13.88
N GLU A 30 -23.45 -13.06 -14.16
CA GLU A 30 -24.23 -11.88 -14.50
C GLU A 30 -25.30 -11.54 -13.43
N THR A 31 -25.03 -11.88 -12.16
CA THR A 31 -25.91 -11.59 -11.02
C THR A 31 -25.69 -10.16 -10.52
N ASP A 32 -26.77 -9.43 -10.28
CA ASP A 32 -26.71 -8.06 -9.73
C ASP A 32 -27.17 -8.03 -8.27
N PHE A 33 -26.28 -7.63 -7.36
CA PHE A 33 -26.59 -7.36 -5.96
C PHE A 33 -26.68 -5.85 -5.72
N MET A 34 -27.87 -5.34 -5.36
CA MET A 34 -28.11 -3.90 -5.14
C MET A 34 -28.07 -3.47 -3.67
N SER A 35 -27.86 -4.41 -2.75
CA SER A 35 -27.94 -4.17 -1.30
C SER A 35 -26.83 -4.94 -0.58
N GLU A 36 -27.01 -5.16 0.73
CA GLU A 36 -26.11 -5.99 1.53
C GLU A 36 -26.19 -7.46 1.13
N VAL A 37 -25.04 -8.12 1.07
CA VAL A 37 -24.94 -9.55 0.78
C VAL A 37 -24.14 -10.22 1.89
N SER A 38 -24.67 -11.30 2.45
CA SER A 38 -23.96 -12.13 3.44
C SER A 38 -23.84 -13.55 2.91
N ILE A 39 -22.62 -14.03 2.73
CA ILE A 39 -22.27 -15.33 2.15
C ILE A 39 -21.44 -16.11 3.16
N GLY A 40 -22.05 -16.56 4.25
CA GLY A 40 -21.48 -17.54 5.18
C GLY A 40 -21.87 -18.98 4.80
N ALA A 41 -21.70 -19.34 3.52
CA ALA A 41 -22.10 -20.62 2.96
C ALA A 41 -20.93 -21.61 2.84
N GLN A 42 -21.27 -22.90 2.74
CA GLN A 42 -20.30 -23.97 2.49
C GLN A 42 -20.37 -24.41 1.02
N PHE A 43 -19.26 -24.28 0.29
CA PHE A 43 -19.16 -24.67 -1.12
C PHE A 43 -18.29 -25.93 -1.25
N LYS A 44 -18.93 -27.08 -1.51
CA LYS A 44 -18.22 -28.36 -1.69
C LYS A 44 -17.54 -28.49 -3.06
N LEU A 45 -18.12 -27.89 -4.09
CA LEU A 45 -17.69 -27.95 -5.48
C LEU A 45 -17.42 -26.53 -6.03
N ARG A 46 -17.35 -26.41 -7.35
CA ARG A 46 -17.09 -25.16 -8.07
C ARG A 46 -18.11 -24.07 -7.70
N ALA A 47 -17.60 -22.87 -7.44
CA ALA A 47 -18.40 -21.65 -7.30
C ALA A 47 -17.87 -20.59 -8.26
N LEU A 48 -18.70 -20.16 -9.21
CA LEU A 48 -18.37 -19.11 -10.17
C LEU A 48 -19.07 -17.81 -9.75
N PHE A 49 -18.29 -16.76 -9.56
CA PHE A 49 -18.76 -15.41 -9.28
C PHE A 49 -18.30 -14.51 -10.43
N ARG A 50 -19.20 -14.17 -11.35
CA ARG A 50 -18.83 -13.41 -12.55
C ARG A 50 -19.77 -12.22 -12.80
N GLY A 51 -19.16 -11.05 -12.98
CA GLY A 51 -19.88 -9.83 -13.34
C GLY A 51 -20.31 -9.80 -14.82
N LYS A 52 -21.07 -8.77 -15.17
CA LYS A 52 -21.42 -8.46 -16.57
C LYS A 52 -20.26 -7.72 -17.24
N LYS A 53 -20.22 -7.74 -18.57
CA LYS A 53 -19.23 -6.95 -19.35
C LYS A 53 -19.23 -5.46 -19.00
N ASP A 54 -20.41 -4.90 -18.70
CA ASP A 54 -20.60 -3.46 -18.43
C ASP A 54 -20.72 -3.12 -16.93
N ALA A 55 -20.76 -4.14 -16.06
CA ALA A 55 -20.96 -3.94 -14.62
C ALA A 55 -20.27 -5.03 -13.80
N LEU A 56 -19.35 -4.62 -12.93
CA LEU A 56 -18.67 -5.54 -12.02
C LEU A 56 -19.67 -6.16 -11.03
N LEU A 57 -19.48 -7.44 -10.73
CA LEU A 57 -20.19 -8.12 -9.67
C LEU A 57 -19.98 -7.35 -8.36
N PHE A 58 -21.05 -7.10 -7.60
CA PHE A 58 -21.02 -6.32 -6.35
C PHE A 58 -20.77 -4.80 -6.47
N ALA A 59 -20.60 -4.21 -7.66
CA ALA A 59 -20.38 -2.76 -7.79
C ALA A 59 -21.49 -1.90 -7.14
N ASN A 60 -22.74 -2.39 -7.22
CA ASN A 60 -23.92 -1.73 -6.65
C ASN A 60 -24.21 -2.17 -5.21
N SER A 61 -23.41 -3.08 -4.65
CA SER A 61 -23.61 -3.58 -3.29
C SER A 61 -23.14 -2.55 -2.26
N VAL A 62 -23.84 -2.51 -1.13
CA VAL A 62 -23.45 -1.64 0.00
C VAL A 62 -22.28 -2.27 0.76
N MET A 63 -22.35 -3.58 0.99
CA MET A 63 -21.36 -4.38 1.70
C MET A 63 -21.55 -5.85 1.32
N VAL A 64 -20.45 -6.57 1.19
CA VAL A 64 -20.46 -8.01 0.98
C VAL A 64 -19.67 -8.67 2.10
N ASP A 65 -20.31 -9.56 2.85
CA ASP A 65 -19.68 -10.27 3.96
C ASP A 65 -19.52 -11.75 3.63
N PHE A 66 -18.28 -12.22 3.55
CA PHE A 66 -17.96 -13.64 3.35
C PHE A 66 -17.58 -14.34 4.65
N LYS A 67 -17.79 -13.71 5.81
CA LYS A 67 -17.42 -14.29 7.10
C LYS A 67 -17.98 -15.72 7.25
N ASN A 68 -17.13 -16.63 7.70
CA ASN A 68 -17.42 -18.06 7.87
C ASN A 68 -17.75 -18.81 6.57
N ALA A 69 -17.47 -18.25 5.39
CA ALA A 69 -17.54 -19.02 4.16
C ALA A 69 -16.50 -20.15 4.22
N ILE A 70 -16.90 -21.35 3.79
CA ILE A 70 -16.00 -22.50 3.75
C ILE A 70 -15.92 -22.99 2.31
N PHE A 71 -14.72 -22.92 1.76
CA PHE A 71 -14.37 -23.38 0.43
C PHE A 71 -13.58 -24.68 0.55
N TYR A 72 -14.19 -25.82 0.21
CA TYR A 72 -13.51 -27.12 0.30
C TYR A 72 -12.50 -27.33 -0.83
N ARG A 73 -12.75 -26.72 -1.99
CA ARG A 73 -11.94 -26.78 -3.21
C ARG A 73 -11.68 -25.34 -3.71
N PRO A 74 -10.75 -24.59 -3.09
CA PRO A 74 -10.49 -23.21 -3.48
C PRO A 74 -9.92 -23.07 -4.89
N ASP A 75 -9.22 -24.10 -5.37
CA ASP A 75 -8.60 -24.22 -6.71
C ASP A 75 -9.57 -24.07 -7.89
N ILE A 76 -10.86 -24.33 -7.67
CA ILE A 76 -11.90 -24.26 -8.70
C ILE A 76 -12.86 -23.08 -8.48
N ILE A 77 -12.62 -22.26 -7.46
CA ILE A 77 -13.45 -21.10 -7.17
C ILE A 77 -12.86 -19.89 -7.88
N ARG A 78 -13.72 -19.16 -8.60
CA ARG A 78 -13.27 -18.05 -9.42
C ARG A 78 -14.16 -16.83 -9.21
N PHE A 79 -13.50 -15.71 -8.89
CA PHE A 79 -14.07 -14.36 -8.95
C PHE A 79 -13.56 -13.69 -10.22
N SER A 80 -14.48 -13.35 -11.11
CA SER A 80 -14.17 -12.68 -12.37
C SER A 80 -14.97 -11.39 -12.47
N GLN A 81 -14.34 -10.27 -12.83
CA GLN A 81 -15.05 -9.00 -13.06
C GLN A 81 -15.88 -8.61 -11.83
N ALA A 82 -15.26 -8.59 -10.66
CA ALA A 82 -15.93 -8.37 -9.38
C ALA A 82 -15.32 -7.17 -8.64
N ASP A 83 -16.16 -6.36 -8.01
CA ASP A 83 -15.77 -5.31 -7.09
C ASP A 83 -15.69 -5.90 -5.67
N LEU A 84 -14.47 -6.22 -5.23
CA LEU A 84 -14.20 -6.68 -3.87
C LEU A 84 -13.76 -5.54 -2.94
N SER A 85 -13.88 -4.27 -3.35
CA SER A 85 -13.48 -3.12 -2.54
C SER A 85 -14.26 -3.00 -1.22
N ARG A 86 -15.48 -3.54 -1.18
CA ARG A 86 -16.39 -3.51 -0.01
C ARG A 86 -16.60 -4.90 0.62
N CYS A 87 -15.72 -5.84 0.31
CA CYS A 87 -15.83 -7.22 0.79
C CYS A 87 -15.12 -7.43 2.12
N LYS A 88 -15.79 -8.15 3.04
CA LYS A 88 -15.20 -8.67 4.27
C LYS A 88 -14.83 -10.13 4.05
N LEU A 89 -13.55 -10.39 3.81
CA LEU A 89 -12.99 -11.74 3.63
C LEU A 89 -12.36 -12.29 4.91
N PHE A 90 -12.61 -11.66 6.06
CA PHE A 90 -12.01 -12.05 7.34
C PHE A 90 -12.49 -13.44 7.78
N GLU A 91 -11.62 -14.19 8.45
CA GLU A 91 -11.92 -15.52 9.01
C GLU A 91 -12.30 -16.58 7.95
N THR A 92 -12.07 -16.29 6.67
CA THR A 92 -12.34 -17.17 5.53
C THR A 92 -11.03 -17.59 4.88
N ASN A 93 -10.89 -18.86 4.53
CA ASN A 93 -9.71 -19.32 3.80
C ASN A 93 -9.87 -19.00 2.30
N VAL A 94 -9.20 -17.95 1.84
CA VAL A 94 -9.23 -17.50 0.45
C VAL A 94 -8.03 -17.95 -0.37
N ARG A 95 -7.16 -18.79 0.20
CA ARG A 95 -5.95 -19.25 -0.48
C ARG A 95 -6.29 -20.21 -1.62
N GLY A 96 -5.76 -19.92 -2.81
CA GLY A 96 -5.92 -20.75 -4.01
C GLY A 96 -7.16 -20.41 -4.84
N ILE A 97 -7.93 -19.39 -4.44
CA ILE A 97 -9.04 -18.84 -5.21
C ILE A 97 -8.50 -18.01 -6.38
N ASP A 98 -9.08 -18.18 -7.56
CA ASP A 98 -8.73 -17.40 -8.75
C ASP A 98 -9.44 -16.03 -8.70
N PHE A 99 -8.66 -14.95 -8.72
CA PHE A 99 -9.14 -13.57 -8.78
C PHE A 99 -8.72 -12.97 -10.11
N ALA A 100 -9.64 -12.88 -11.06
CA ALA A 100 -9.42 -12.34 -12.40
C ALA A 100 -10.20 -11.03 -12.60
N GLU A 101 -9.52 -9.95 -12.99
CA GLU A 101 -10.17 -8.64 -13.23
C GLU A 101 -11.00 -8.18 -12.01
N VAL A 102 -10.39 -8.25 -10.83
CA VAL A 102 -11.05 -7.90 -9.57
C VAL A 102 -10.59 -6.53 -9.11
N GLU A 103 -11.54 -5.67 -8.76
CA GLU A 103 -11.23 -4.37 -8.17
C GLU A 103 -11.12 -4.47 -6.65
N TRP A 104 -9.98 -4.01 -6.12
CA TRP A 104 -9.74 -3.88 -4.69
C TRP A 104 -9.81 -2.40 -4.27
N ALA A 105 -10.04 -2.17 -2.98
CA ALA A 105 -10.10 -0.82 -2.44
C ALA A 105 -8.77 -0.07 -2.61
N GLU A 106 -8.83 1.25 -2.87
CA GLU A 106 -7.63 2.07 -3.15
C GLU A 106 -6.62 2.13 -2.02
N SER A 107 -7.03 1.94 -0.77
CA SER A 107 -6.08 1.88 0.33
C SER A 107 -5.25 0.59 0.32
N VAL A 108 -5.66 -0.46 -0.41
CA VAL A 108 -4.84 -1.64 -0.74
C VAL A 108 -3.89 -1.24 -1.88
N THR A 109 -4.44 -0.76 -3.00
CA THR A 109 -3.68 -0.49 -4.24
C THR A 109 -2.73 0.69 -4.18
N GLY A 110 -2.77 1.49 -3.11
CA GLY A 110 -1.70 2.39 -2.73
C GLY A 110 -1.38 3.42 -3.82
N SER A 111 -2.33 4.31 -4.12
CA SER A 111 -2.09 5.46 -5.01
C SER A 111 -0.77 6.18 -4.66
N PRO A 112 0.10 6.47 -5.65
CA PRO A 112 1.45 7.02 -5.46
C PRO A 112 1.43 8.53 -5.23
N THR A 113 0.54 9.02 -4.37
CA THR A 113 0.51 10.45 -4.06
C THR A 113 1.41 10.74 -2.86
N LEU A 114 2.16 11.85 -2.93
CA LEU A 114 2.93 12.50 -1.85
C LEU A 114 2.16 12.60 -0.51
N LYS A 115 0.83 12.45 -0.58
CA LYS A 115 -0.14 12.25 0.50
C LYS A 115 0.23 11.13 1.49
N TRP A 116 0.85 10.03 1.07
CA TRP A 116 1.27 8.96 2.01
C TRP A 116 2.44 9.37 2.90
N ILE A 117 3.44 10.07 2.35
CA ILE A 117 4.60 10.58 3.09
C ILE A 117 4.14 11.65 4.10
N TRP A 118 3.23 12.53 3.68
CA TRP A 118 2.62 13.53 4.56
C TRP A 118 1.76 12.90 5.67
N ASN A 119 0.95 11.88 5.35
CA ASN A 119 0.15 11.17 6.36
C ASN A 119 1.00 10.39 7.38
N GLN A 120 2.19 9.90 7.00
CA GLN A 120 3.13 9.28 7.94
C GLN A 120 3.82 10.31 8.86
N LEU A 121 4.06 11.54 8.39
CA LEU A 121 4.66 12.62 9.20
C LEU A 121 3.63 13.34 10.08
N CYS A 122 2.40 13.57 9.59
CA CYS A 122 1.35 14.30 10.32
C CYS A 122 0.55 13.45 11.33
N GLN A 123 0.75 12.13 11.40
CA GLN A 123 0.09 11.28 12.41
C GLN A 123 0.47 11.66 13.86
N ARG A 124 1.49 12.50 14.05
CA ARG A 124 1.94 12.97 15.36
C ARG A 124 1.14 14.17 15.92
N GLU A 125 0.30 14.82 15.11
CA GLU A 125 -0.28 16.13 15.47
C GLU A 125 -1.82 16.14 15.60
N LEU A 126 -2.49 15.06 15.18
CA LEU A 126 -3.96 14.92 15.22
C LEU A 126 -4.48 13.98 16.32
N SER A 127 -3.60 13.52 17.23
CA SER A 127 -4.00 12.70 18.38
C SER A 127 -4.46 13.52 19.60
N SER A 128 -4.39 14.86 19.55
CA SER A 128 -4.63 15.72 20.71
C SER A 128 -5.84 16.63 20.62
N SER A 129 -6.71 16.53 19.61
CA SER A 129 -7.94 17.33 19.58
C SER A 129 -9.20 16.54 19.21
N VAL A 130 -9.96 16.28 20.28
CA VAL A 130 -11.44 16.24 20.32
C VAL A 130 -12.12 14.93 19.91
N LEU A 131 -12.39 14.13 20.95
CA LEU A 131 -13.59 13.30 21.09
C LEU A 131 -14.84 14.08 20.61
N PHE A 132 -15.35 13.77 19.43
CA PHE A 132 -16.71 14.17 19.04
C PHE A 132 -17.60 12.93 19.01
N LYS A 133 -18.44 12.79 20.05
CA LYS A 133 -19.50 11.78 20.12
C LYS A 133 -20.60 12.15 19.09
N PRO A 134 -21.03 11.25 18.20
CA PRO A 134 -22.12 11.54 17.28
C PRO A 134 -23.44 11.35 18.02
N GLY A 135 -24.18 12.44 18.22
CA GLY A 135 -25.49 12.38 18.86
C GLY A 135 -26.01 13.75 19.30
N THR A 136 -26.16 14.68 18.37
CA THR A 136 -27.06 15.83 18.53
C THR A 136 -27.57 16.25 17.16
N ASP A 137 -28.89 16.23 17.00
CA ASP A 137 -29.62 16.88 15.91
C ASP A 137 -29.17 18.34 15.78
N PHE A 138 -28.91 18.78 14.55
CA PHE A 138 -28.80 20.21 14.27
C PHE A 138 -29.59 20.59 13.03
N SER A 139 -30.85 20.92 13.29
CA SER A 139 -31.66 21.76 12.44
C SER A 139 -31.11 23.19 12.46
N ARG A 140 -31.02 23.81 11.28
CA ARG A 140 -31.04 25.27 11.04
C ARG A 140 -29.84 26.10 11.54
N SER A 141 -28.99 26.52 10.60
CA SER A 141 -28.31 27.83 10.70
C SER A 141 -27.98 28.39 9.31
N ASN A 142 -28.47 29.60 9.06
CA ASN A 142 -28.12 30.50 7.97
C ASN A 142 -26.75 31.12 8.21
N GLY A 143 -26.03 31.44 7.13
CA GLY A 143 -24.97 32.45 7.16
C GLY A 143 -23.62 31.97 6.66
N ASN A 144 -23.34 32.32 5.40
CA ASN A 144 -22.06 32.80 4.88
C ASN A 144 -20.79 32.17 5.47
N ASP A 145 -20.34 31.06 4.88
CA ASP A 145 -18.92 30.70 4.98
C ASP A 145 -18.38 30.14 3.65
N CYS A 146 -17.55 30.95 2.99
CA CYS A 146 -16.84 30.62 1.76
C CYS A 146 -15.76 29.55 1.96
N ARG A 147 -15.57 29.03 3.18
CA ARG A 147 -14.66 27.90 3.50
C ARG A 147 -15.23 26.51 3.21
N THR A 148 -16.51 26.40 2.88
CA THR A 148 -17.19 25.09 2.77
C THR A 148 -17.11 24.41 1.39
N ARG A 149 -16.62 25.09 0.33
CA ARG A 149 -16.57 24.49 -1.02
C ARG A 149 -15.41 23.52 -1.24
N PHE A 150 -14.20 23.82 -0.74
CA PHE A 150 -13.05 22.94 -0.91
C PHE A 150 -13.11 21.72 0.04
N GLY A 151 -13.60 21.94 1.26
CA GLY A 151 -13.86 20.88 2.24
C GLY A 151 -14.92 19.88 1.77
N ASN A 152 -16.00 20.34 1.14
CA ASN A 152 -17.04 19.44 0.60
C ASN A 152 -16.63 18.79 -0.72
N PHE A 153 -15.85 19.46 -1.58
CA PHE A 153 -15.30 18.83 -2.78
C PHE A 153 -14.30 17.73 -2.42
N LEU A 154 -13.38 18.02 -1.49
CA LEU A 154 -12.48 17.02 -0.92
C LEU A 154 -13.27 15.94 -0.19
N TRP A 155 -14.22 16.23 0.69
CA TRP A 155 -14.98 15.21 1.42
C TRP A 155 -15.77 14.27 0.49
N LYS A 156 -16.36 14.80 -0.60
CA LYS A 156 -17.12 14.01 -1.58
C LYS A 156 -16.21 13.20 -2.52
N THR A 157 -14.95 13.63 -2.74
CA THR A 157 -13.92 12.83 -3.42
C THR A 157 -13.17 11.87 -2.48
N LEU A 158 -13.08 12.18 -1.19
CA LEU A 158 -12.39 11.40 -0.15
C LEU A 158 -13.28 10.28 0.42
N SER A 159 -14.61 10.43 0.39
CA SER A 159 -15.55 9.41 0.85
C SER A 159 -15.62 8.17 -0.04
N ARG A 160 -14.85 8.11 -1.13
CA ARG A 160 -14.94 7.00 -2.08
C ARG A 160 -14.07 5.79 -1.75
N LYS A 161 -13.05 5.91 -0.89
CA LYS A 161 -12.00 4.89 -0.88
C LYS A 161 -11.37 4.73 0.51
N GLY A 162 -11.86 3.73 1.21
CA GLY A 162 -11.12 2.98 2.21
C GLY A 162 -11.57 1.54 2.06
N ILE A 163 -10.65 0.59 2.17
CA ILE A 163 -11.04 -0.75 2.62
C ILE A 163 -11.94 -0.51 3.83
N TYR A 164 -12.99 -1.30 3.99
CA TYR A 164 -13.50 -1.55 5.34
C TYR A 164 -12.39 -2.32 6.08
N GLU A 165 -11.26 -1.66 6.34
CA GLU A 165 -10.24 -2.07 7.30
C GLU A 165 -11.03 -1.83 8.58
N PRO A 166 -11.60 -2.87 9.21
CA PRO A 166 -12.40 -2.62 10.38
C PRO A 166 -11.41 -2.06 11.37
N THR A 167 -11.57 -0.78 11.73
CA THR A 167 -10.69 -0.08 12.67
C THR A 167 -10.57 -0.84 14.01
N ASP A 168 -11.51 -1.78 14.22
CA ASP A 168 -11.66 -2.66 15.37
C ASP A 168 -10.93 -4.01 15.27
N LYS A 169 -10.36 -4.40 14.12
CA LYS A 169 -9.71 -5.72 13.96
C LYS A 169 -8.22 -5.69 14.31
N LYS A 170 -7.77 -6.76 14.95
CA LYS A 170 -6.37 -6.95 15.33
C LYS A 170 -5.48 -7.00 14.08
N PRO A 171 -4.26 -6.43 14.12
CA PRO A 171 -3.36 -6.39 12.97
C PRO A 171 -2.97 -7.79 12.46
N GLU A 172 -3.04 -8.82 13.32
CA GLU A 172 -2.72 -10.21 12.99
C GLU A 172 -3.74 -10.86 12.04
N GLU A 173 -5.03 -10.56 12.21
CA GLU A 173 -6.08 -11.11 11.33
C GLU A 173 -5.98 -10.53 9.93
N LEU A 174 -5.65 -9.24 9.84
CA LEU A 174 -5.45 -8.54 8.58
C LEU A 174 -4.15 -8.99 7.88
N GLU A 175 -3.08 -9.27 8.64
CA GLU A 175 -1.86 -9.90 8.12
C GLU A 175 -2.17 -11.25 7.46
N ASN A 176 -2.96 -12.10 8.13
CA ASN A 176 -3.33 -13.41 7.61
C ASN A 176 -4.20 -13.31 6.35
N ALA A 177 -5.17 -12.40 6.33
CA ALA A 177 -6.02 -12.18 5.15
C ALA A 177 -5.19 -11.73 3.94
N TYR A 178 -4.32 -10.72 4.11
CA TYR A 178 -3.43 -10.26 3.03
C TYR A 178 -2.46 -11.35 2.57
N ARG A 179 -1.94 -12.17 3.49
CA ARG A 179 -1.06 -13.29 3.13
C ARG A 179 -1.79 -14.31 2.26
N GLN A 180 -3.02 -14.68 2.61
CA GLN A 180 -3.79 -15.66 1.83
C GLN A 180 -4.12 -15.14 0.44
N ILE A 181 -4.55 -13.87 0.33
CA ILE A 181 -4.84 -13.25 -0.97
C ILE A 181 -3.57 -13.17 -1.82
N ARG A 182 -2.44 -12.74 -1.23
CA ARG A 182 -1.14 -12.72 -1.92
C ARG A 182 -0.75 -14.09 -2.45
N GLN A 183 -0.83 -15.12 -1.61
CA GLN A 183 -0.53 -16.49 -2.01
C GLN A 183 -1.42 -16.93 -3.17
N SER A 184 -2.70 -16.57 -3.14
CA SER A 184 -3.61 -16.81 -4.27
C SER A 184 -3.11 -16.19 -5.57
N TYR A 185 -2.68 -14.93 -5.56
CA TYR A 185 -2.13 -14.27 -6.75
C TYR A 185 -0.80 -14.89 -7.20
N GLU A 186 0.09 -15.25 -6.27
CA GLU A 186 1.35 -15.95 -6.56
C GLU A 186 1.10 -17.33 -7.19
N ASP A 187 0.14 -18.09 -6.67
CA ASP A 187 -0.26 -19.41 -7.18
C ASP A 187 -0.76 -19.31 -8.64
N HIS A 188 -1.43 -18.20 -8.99
CA HIS A 188 -1.91 -17.90 -10.35
C HIS A 188 -0.90 -17.12 -11.22
N ARG A 189 0.36 -16.96 -10.76
CA ARG A 189 1.45 -16.24 -11.45
C ARG A 189 1.17 -14.76 -11.73
N ASN A 190 0.27 -14.14 -10.97
CA ASN A 190 -0.02 -12.73 -11.07
C ASN A 190 0.79 -11.94 -10.02
N TYR A 191 2.06 -11.70 -10.33
CA TYR A 191 3.02 -11.09 -9.41
C TYR A 191 2.79 -9.58 -9.14
N PRO A 192 2.40 -8.74 -10.11
CA PRO A 192 2.20 -7.31 -9.86
C PRO A 192 1.10 -7.06 -8.81
N GLU A 193 -0.04 -7.73 -8.93
CA GLU A 193 -1.15 -7.62 -7.99
C GLU A 193 -0.79 -8.20 -6.62
N ALA A 194 -0.01 -9.28 -6.57
CA ALA A 194 0.51 -9.84 -5.33
C ALA A 194 1.38 -8.83 -4.55
N GLY A 195 2.13 -7.97 -5.25
CA GLY A 195 2.99 -6.94 -4.65
C GLY A 195 2.22 -5.93 -3.78
N ILE A 196 0.98 -5.64 -4.17
CA ILE A 196 0.09 -4.74 -3.43
C ILE A 196 -0.28 -5.36 -2.06
N PHE A 197 -0.64 -6.64 -2.03
CA PHE A 197 -0.97 -7.36 -0.80
C PHE A 197 0.26 -7.62 0.07
N TYR A 198 1.43 -7.81 -0.55
CA TYR A 198 2.71 -7.86 0.16
C TYR A 198 2.96 -6.58 0.97
N PHE A 199 2.73 -5.40 0.37
CA PHE A 199 2.87 -4.12 1.06
C PHE A 199 1.91 -4.01 2.26
N GLY A 200 0.67 -4.45 2.10
CA GLY A 200 -0.34 -4.52 3.17
C GLY A 200 0.10 -5.41 4.33
N GLU A 201 0.58 -6.63 4.04
CA GLU A 201 1.08 -7.56 5.05
C GLU A 201 2.24 -6.95 5.86
N MET A 202 3.23 -6.37 5.19
CA MET A 202 4.40 -5.80 5.85
C MET A 202 4.05 -4.57 6.70
N THR A 203 3.07 -3.78 6.24
CA THR A 203 2.55 -2.64 7.02
C THR A 203 1.90 -3.10 8.33
N ASN A 204 1.18 -4.22 8.31
CA ASN A 204 0.56 -4.77 9.52
C ASN A 204 1.56 -5.48 10.44
N LYS A 205 2.55 -6.19 9.89
CA LYS A 205 3.69 -6.70 10.67
C LYS A 205 4.41 -5.59 11.43
N ARG A 206 4.55 -4.43 10.79
CA ARG A 206 5.12 -3.24 11.40
C ARG A 206 4.22 -2.68 12.53
N LYS A 207 2.90 -2.60 12.33
CA LYS A 207 1.92 -2.16 13.35
C LYS A 207 1.85 -3.09 14.57
N ARG A 208 2.34 -4.34 14.47
CA ARG A 208 2.42 -5.28 15.61
C ARG A 208 3.48 -4.87 16.65
N LEU A 209 4.44 -4.04 16.26
CA LEU A 209 5.50 -3.57 17.16
C LEU A 209 5.07 -2.31 17.92
N SER A 210 5.65 -2.08 19.10
CA SER A 210 5.49 -0.81 19.84
C SER A 210 5.86 0.39 18.97
N SER A 211 5.20 1.54 19.16
CA SER A 211 5.31 2.74 18.31
C SER A 211 6.75 3.17 18.00
N ILE A 212 7.69 3.03 18.94
CA ILE A 212 9.12 3.35 18.70
C ILE A 212 9.81 2.23 17.91
N ARG A 213 9.56 0.96 18.26
CA ARG A 213 10.12 -0.21 17.58
C ARG A 213 9.58 -0.39 16.17
N GLN A 214 8.38 0.11 15.89
CA GLN A 214 7.79 0.12 14.56
C GLN A 214 8.67 0.87 13.53
N TYR A 215 9.38 1.92 13.93
CA TYR A 215 10.26 2.68 13.03
C TYR A 215 11.72 2.25 13.12
N LEU A 216 12.20 1.86 14.30
CA LEU A 216 13.60 1.44 14.51
C LEU A 216 13.88 -0.03 14.17
N SER A 217 12.85 -0.84 13.92
CA SER A 217 13.04 -2.22 13.47
C SER A 217 13.53 -2.26 12.02
N LEU A 218 14.23 -3.34 11.66
CA LEU A 218 14.67 -3.59 10.28
C LEU A 218 13.51 -3.52 9.28
N ILE A 219 12.33 -4.01 9.67
CA ILE A 219 11.11 -3.93 8.83
C ILE A 219 10.65 -2.47 8.66
N GLY A 220 10.71 -1.67 9.72
CA GLY A 220 10.36 -0.25 9.69
C GLY A 220 11.30 0.56 8.81
N LEU A 221 12.60 0.39 9.00
CA LEU A 221 13.64 1.04 8.20
C LEU A 221 13.52 0.65 6.72
N TYR A 222 13.34 -0.64 6.43
CA TYR A 222 13.12 -1.11 5.06
C TYR A 222 11.86 -0.49 4.42
N GLY A 223 10.77 -0.38 5.18
CA GLY A 223 9.54 0.27 4.74
C GLY A 223 9.69 1.78 4.49
N VAL A 224 10.44 2.48 5.33
CA VAL A 224 10.71 3.92 5.17
C VAL A 224 11.63 4.17 3.98
N LEU A 225 12.73 3.42 3.86
CA LEU A 225 13.77 3.66 2.87
C LEU A 225 13.37 3.26 1.44
N SER A 226 12.60 2.18 1.29
CA SER A 226 12.32 1.58 -0.02
C SER A 226 10.83 1.31 -0.28
N GLY A 227 9.95 1.58 0.70
CA GLY A 227 8.54 1.21 0.57
C GLY A 227 8.37 -0.31 0.43
N TYR A 228 9.21 -1.06 1.14
CA TYR A 228 9.33 -2.52 1.05
C TYR A 228 9.72 -3.07 -0.34
N GLY A 229 10.39 -2.27 -1.18
CA GLY A 229 10.80 -2.67 -2.52
C GLY A 229 9.69 -2.61 -3.56
N GLN A 230 8.53 -2.02 -3.22
CA GLN A 230 7.35 -1.92 -4.10
C GLN A 230 7.12 -0.48 -4.61
N LYS A 231 7.82 0.52 -4.04
CA LYS A 231 7.61 1.94 -4.38
C LYS A 231 8.91 2.60 -4.87
N PRO A 232 9.18 2.58 -6.20
CA PRO A 232 10.43 3.09 -6.75
C PRO A 232 10.60 4.61 -6.55
N ILE A 233 9.51 5.37 -6.59
CA ILE A 233 9.53 6.82 -6.33
C ILE A 233 10.03 7.09 -4.90
N GLN A 234 9.57 6.31 -3.91
CA GLN A 234 9.98 6.50 -2.53
C GLN A 234 11.47 6.18 -2.34
N ALA A 235 11.96 5.09 -2.94
CA ALA A 235 13.38 4.73 -2.93
C ALA A 235 14.24 5.81 -3.60
N SER A 236 13.75 6.41 -4.70
CA SER A 236 14.40 7.51 -5.41
C SER A 236 14.52 8.77 -4.55
N ILE A 237 13.45 9.14 -3.85
CA ILE A 237 13.45 10.31 -2.95
C ILE A 237 14.51 10.12 -1.86
N TRP A 238 14.56 8.95 -1.20
CA TRP A 238 15.57 8.68 -0.18
C TRP A 238 17.00 8.64 -0.72
N LEU A 239 17.19 8.12 -1.94
CA LEU A 239 18.49 8.17 -2.61
C LEU A 239 18.95 9.63 -2.81
N ILE A 240 18.07 10.50 -3.30
CA ILE A 240 18.34 11.93 -3.48
C ILE A 240 18.60 12.60 -2.13
N VAL A 241 17.80 12.31 -1.10
CA VAL A 241 17.96 12.85 0.25
C VAL A 241 19.31 12.44 0.85
N PHE A 242 19.75 11.19 0.69
CA PHE A 242 21.08 10.79 1.15
C PHE A 242 22.18 11.49 0.37
N LEU A 243 22.10 11.57 -0.96
CA LEU A 243 23.10 12.27 -1.77
C LEU A 243 23.20 13.75 -1.36
N LEU A 244 22.08 14.47 -1.26
CA LEU A 244 22.08 15.88 -0.86
C LEU A 244 22.45 16.07 0.62
N GLY A 245 21.95 15.21 1.50
CA GLY A 245 22.20 15.26 2.94
C GLY A 245 23.67 15.04 3.29
N PHE A 246 24.32 14.05 2.67
CA PHE A 246 25.76 13.83 2.86
C PHE A 246 26.58 15.00 2.36
N ASN A 247 26.25 15.57 1.19
CA ASN A 247 26.91 16.77 0.70
C ASN A 247 26.77 17.93 1.70
N GLY A 248 25.57 18.19 2.23
CA GLY A 248 25.35 19.25 3.23
C GLY A 248 26.12 19.02 4.54
N LEU A 249 26.12 17.77 5.05
CA LEU A 249 26.86 17.41 6.25
C LEU A 249 28.38 17.55 6.07
N LEU A 250 28.89 17.18 4.90
CA LEU A 250 30.30 17.32 4.57
C LEU A 250 30.73 18.79 4.49
N ILE A 251 29.88 19.67 3.96
CA ILE A 251 30.10 21.13 3.99
C ILE A 251 30.18 21.63 5.43
N GLY A 252 29.23 21.22 6.28
CA GLY A 252 29.18 21.61 7.69
C GLY A 252 30.32 21.06 8.54
N ALA A 253 30.85 19.88 8.20
CA ALA A 253 31.94 19.22 8.92
C ALA A 253 33.33 19.83 8.63
N GLY A 254 33.43 20.75 7.65
CA GLY A 254 34.69 21.32 7.21
C GLY A 254 35.43 20.37 6.27
N MET A 255 35.50 20.73 5.00
CA MET A 255 36.36 20.09 4.00
C MET A 255 37.41 21.09 3.56
N ASN A 256 38.68 20.68 3.62
CA ASN A 256 39.76 21.53 3.15
C ASN A 256 39.87 21.43 1.63
N ASN A 257 39.84 22.58 0.97
CA ASN A 257 40.15 22.68 -0.44
C ASN A 257 41.62 22.28 -0.64
N ILE A 258 41.91 21.27 -1.46
CA ILE A 258 43.28 21.01 -1.94
C ILE A 258 43.76 22.28 -2.67
N PRO A 259 45.01 22.74 -2.51
CA PRO A 259 45.49 24.07 -2.87
C PRO A 259 45.65 24.26 -4.39
N SER A 260 44.61 24.04 -5.16
CA SER A 260 44.60 24.28 -6.60
C SER A 260 44.24 25.74 -6.89
N GLY A 261 45.02 26.68 -6.35
CA GLY A 261 45.24 28.08 -6.78
C GLY A 261 44.11 28.98 -7.29
N LYS A 262 42.84 28.56 -7.30
CA LYS A 262 41.71 29.28 -7.87
C LYS A 262 40.52 29.20 -6.92
N PRO A 263 39.89 30.34 -6.57
CA PRO A 263 38.70 30.34 -5.74
C PRO A 263 37.56 29.63 -6.49
N VAL A 264 37.07 28.55 -5.90
CA VAL A 264 35.90 27.85 -6.43
C VAL A 264 34.67 28.66 -6.04
N SER A 265 33.87 29.09 -7.02
CA SER A 265 32.59 29.76 -6.77
C SER A 265 31.64 28.84 -5.99
N ILE A 266 30.67 29.36 -5.24
CA ILE A 266 29.71 28.54 -4.47
C ILE A 266 29.00 27.51 -5.36
N PHE A 267 28.66 27.88 -6.59
CA PHE A 267 28.09 26.98 -7.60
C PHE A 267 29.08 25.90 -8.06
N GLY A 268 30.35 26.26 -8.23
CA GLY A 268 31.44 25.31 -8.50
C GLY A 268 31.70 24.38 -7.31
N PHE A 269 31.57 24.87 -6.08
CA PHE A 269 31.83 24.11 -4.87
C PHE A 269 30.83 22.96 -4.73
N CYS A 270 29.54 23.22 -4.94
CA CYS A 270 28.50 22.19 -4.95
C CYS A 270 28.74 21.13 -6.03
N THR A 271 29.15 21.52 -7.24
CA THR A 271 29.37 20.56 -8.34
C THR A 271 30.61 19.69 -8.11
N VAL A 272 31.70 20.25 -7.59
CA VAL A 272 32.91 19.48 -7.23
C VAL A 272 32.64 18.56 -6.03
N LEU A 273 31.85 18.99 -5.05
CA LEU A 273 31.41 18.14 -3.94
C LEU A 273 30.50 17.00 -4.38
N TRP A 274 29.60 17.25 -5.33
CA TRP A 274 28.81 16.21 -5.96
C TRP A 274 29.70 15.17 -6.65
N ALA A 275 30.71 15.60 -7.39
CA ALA A 275 31.70 14.72 -8.00
C ALA A 275 32.52 13.95 -6.95
N TYR A 276 32.86 14.58 -5.82
CA TYR A 276 33.50 13.91 -4.69
C TYR A 276 32.62 12.80 -4.11
N THR A 277 31.37 13.11 -3.76
CA THR A 277 30.40 12.14 -3.23
C THR A 277 30.19 10.99 -4.22
N PHE A 278 30.10 11.27 -5.52
CA PHE A 278 29.99 10.23 -6.54
C PHE A 278 31.22 9.31 -6.62
N ASN A 279 32.44 9.87 -6.54
CA ASN A 279 33.66 9.07 -6.49
C ASN A 279 33.73 8.21 -5.22
N VAL A 280 33.35 8.78 -4.07
CA VAL A 280 33.28 8.06 -2.79
C VAL A 280 32.32 6.87 -2.91
N VAL A 281 31.12 7.08 -3.42
CA VAL A 281 30.09 6.04 -3.59
C VAL A 281 30.52 4.96 -4.60
N THR A 282 31.32 5.30 -5.61
CA THR A 282 31.86 4.36 -6.60
C THR A 282 33.18 3.71 -6.18
N PHE A 283 33.57 3.85 -4.91
CA PHE A 283 34.85 3.36 -4.36
C PHE A 283 36.09 3.86 -5.11
N LYS A 284 35.99 5.00 -5.81
CA LYS A 284 37.11 5.66 -6.48
C LYS A 284 37.84 6.59 -5.50
N SER A 285 39.16 6.68 -5.66
CA SER A 285 39.98 7.63 -4.90
C SER A 285 39.55 9.06 -5.21
N PRO A 286 39.25 9.90 -4.20
CA PRO A 286 38.84 11.27 -4.43
C PRO A 286 40.02 12.13 -4.92
N LEU A 287 39.80 12.90 -5.98
CA LEU A 287 40.83 13.72 -6.62
C LEU A 287 40.94 15.15 -6.04
N TYR A 288 39.92 15.63 -5.32
CA TYR A 288 39.75 17.07 -5.06
C TYR A 288 39.65 17.48 -3.59
N PHE A 289 39.34 16.54 -2.69
CA PHE A 289 39.17 16.85 -1.26
C PHE A 289 39.69 15.73 -0.38
N THR A 290 40.30 16.11 0.73
CA THR A 290 40.66 15.21 1.83
C THR A 290 39.86 15.61 3.07
N PRO A 291 39.30 14.63 3.81
CA PRO A 291 38.62 14.93 5.07
C PRO A 291 39.63 15.52 6.06
N ASP A 292 39.34 16.72 6.58
CA ASP A 292 40.19 17.39 7.57
C ASP A 292 39.87 16.99 9.02
N SER A 293 38.64 16.50 9.24
CA SER A 293 38.10 16.17 10.55
C SER A 293 37.77 14.69 10.64
N LYS A 294 37.95 14.11 11.83
CA LYS A 294 37.50 12.73 12.15
C LYS A 294 36.01 12.53 11.82
N TRP A 295 35.21 13.59 11.90
CA TRP A 295 33.79 13.57 11.53
C TRP A 295 33.57 13.46 10.02
N SER A 296 34.34 14.17 9.18
CA SER A 296 34.19 14.08 7.72
C SER A 296 34.76 12.76 7.17
N GLU A 297 35.76 12.19 7.82
CA GLU A 297 36.24 10.83 7.55
C GLU A 297 35.16 9.79 7.87
N PHE A 298 34.56 9.87 9.06
CA PHE A 298 33.45 8.99 9.45
C PHE A 298 32.26 9.08 8.48
N LEU A 299 31.84 10.31 8.11
CA LEU A 299 30.77 10.53 7.14
C LEU A 299 31.10 9.95 5.76
N THR A 300 32.36 10.06 5.32
CA THR A 300 32.81 9.49 4.05
C THR A 300 32.71 7.97 4.07
N ILE A 301 33.14 7.31 5.15
CA ILE A 301 33.02 5.85 5.32
C ILE A 301 31.55 5.44 5.35
N PHE A 302 30.72 6.18 6.09
CA PHE A 302 29.30 5.86 6.22
C PHE A 302 28.55 6.01 4.88
N ALA A 303 28.85 7.05 4.11
CA ALA A 303 28.29 7.26 2.76
C ALA A 303 28.67 6.13 1.78
N ARG A 304 29.90 5.59 1.87
CA ARG A 304 30.36 4.44 1.06
C ARG A 304 29.54 3.18 1.27
N ILE A 305 28.90 3.02 2.42
CA ILE A 305 28.10 1.84 2.73
C ILE A 305 26.63 2.13 2.45
N LEU A 306 26.11 3.26 2.95
CA LEU A 306 24.68 3.54 2.94
C LEU A 306 24.14 3.82 1.52
N VAL A 307 24.87 4.58 0.70
CA VAL A 307 24.38 4.99 -0.62
C VAL A 307 24.32 3.81 -1.60
N PRO A 308 25.34 2.92 -1.70
CA PRO A 308 25.23 1.72 -2.53
C PRO A 308 24.12 0.76 -2.10
N ILE A 309 23.90 0.59 -0.78
CA ILE A 309 22.77 -0.19 -0.26
C ILE A 309 21.45 0.41 -0.74
N GLN A 310 21.27 1.73 -0.60
CA GLN A 310 20.06 2.41 -1.08
C GLN A 310 19.91 2.32 -2.61
N ALA A 311 20.99 2.42 -3.37
CA ALA A 311 20.97 2.25 -4.81
C ALA A 311 20.54 0.83 -5.21
N THR A 312 21.00 -0.19 -4.47
CA THR A 312 20.57 -1.58 -4.65
C THR A 312 19.07 -1.74 -4.37
N LEU A 313 18.58 -1.14 -3.28
CA LEU A 313 17.15 -1.13 -2.94
C LEU A 313 16.30 -0.41 -4.00
N PHE A 314 16.83 0.64 -4.61
CA PHE A 314 16.18 1.35 -5.71
C PHE A 314 16.09 0.46 -6.96
N VAL A 315 17.20 -0.18 -7.36
CA VAL A 315 17.20 -1.11 -8.51
C VAL A 315 16.20 -2.25 -8.29
N LEU A 316 16.15 -2.81 -7.08
CA LEU A 316 15.19 -3.85 -6.72
C LEU A 316 13.73 -3.36 -6.83
N ALA A 317 13.46 -2.10 -6.46
CA ALA A 317 12.13 -1.51 -6.56
C ALA A 317 11.71 -1.13 -8.00
N VAL A 318 12.66 -0.95 -8.91
CA VAL A 318 12.39 -0.66 -10.33
C VAL A 318 12.14 -1.93 -11.14
N GLY A 319 12.75 -3.06 -10.75
CA GLY A 319 12.58 -4.35 -11.43
C GLY A 319 11.13 -4.69 -11.81
N PRO A 320 10.16 -4.61 -10.87
CA PRO A 320 8.76 -4.95 -11.15
C PRO A 320 8.06 -4.04 -12.18
N LEU A 321 8.48 -2.76 -12.31
CA LEU A 321 7.86 -1.84 -13.27
C LEU A 321 8.19 -2.16 -14.73
N LYS A 322 9.21 -2.99 -14.97
CA LYS A 322 9.69 -3.29 -16.32
C LYS A 322 8.85 -4.38 -17.01
N ASP A 323 8.14 -5.19 -16.23
CA ASP A 323 7.34 -6.30 -16.76
C ASP A 323 5.94 -5.85 -17.26
N ASP A 324 5.57 -4.58 -17.02
CA ASP A 324 4.30 -3.96 -17.43
C ASP A 324 4.38 -3.20 -18.79
N PHE A 325 5.52 -3.25 -19.50
CA PHE A 325 5.74 -2.60 -20.81
C PHE A 325 6.14 -3.59 -21.91
#